data_AF-A0A645CWF2-F1
#
_entry.id   AF-A0A645CWF2-F1
#
_cell.length_a   1.000
_cell.length_b   1.000
_cell.length_c   1.000
_cell.angle_alpha   90.00
_cell.angle_beta   90.00
_cell.angle_gamma   90.00
#
_symmetry.space_group_name_H-M   'P 1'
#
loop_
_entity.id
_entity.type
_entity.pdbx_description
1 polymer ?
#
loop_
_entity_poly.entity_id
_entity_poly.type
_entity_poly.pdbx_seq_one_letter_code
_entity_poly.pdbx_strand_id
1 'polypeptide(L)'
;MQMAVVEFARNVAGLTGAHSSELANTPYPVIDLMPEQRGVTEKGGTMRLGAYECHLTAKDSFTYAAYGTDTIHERHRHRYEFNNDYRQALTEKGLFLAGLSPDERLVEMVELPEHPWFVGVQFHPELKSRPNKAHPLFRAFIGAAKGQAGI
;
A
#
# COMPACT_ATOMS: atom_id res chain seq x y z
N MET A 1 -2.11 -0.26 4.67
CA MET A 1 -0.98 0.55 4.15
C MET A 1 -0.85 1.91 4.81
N GLN A 2 -1.93 2.71 4.87
CA GLN A 2 -1.90 4.13 5.27
C GLN A 2 -1.06 4.47 6.51
N MET A 3 -1.26 3.77 7.63
CA MET A 3 -0.53 4.08 8.87
C MET A 3 0.97 3.77 8.80
N ALA A 4 1.38 2.79 7.98
CA ALA A 4 2.80 2.53 7.72
C ALA A 4 3.46 3.72 7.01
N VAL A 5 2.78 4.29 6.02
CA VAL A 5 3.26 5.49 5.31
C VAL A 5 3.33 6.69 6.24
N VAL A 6 2.33 6.88 7.10
CA VAL A 6 2.32 7.95 8.11
C VAL A 6 3.51 7.83 9.08
N GLU A 7 3.75 6.63 9.60
CA GLU A 7 4.85 6.36 10.53
C GLU A 7 6.21 6.58 9.85
N PHE A 8 6.40 6.00 8.66
CA PHE A 8 7.63 6.15 7.88
C PHE A 8 7.93 7.62 7.55
N ALA A 9 6.90 8.37 7.13
CA ALA A 9 7.04 9.79 6.84
C ALA A 9 7.53 10.59 8.05
N ARG A 10 7.02 10.30 9.25
CA ARG A 10 7.42 10.99 10.49
C ARG A 10 8.85 10.64 10.88
N ASN A 11 9.16 9.34 10.93
CA ASN A 11 10.34 8.86 11.62
C ASN A 11 11.55 8.66 10.71
N VAL A 12 11.33 8.38 9.41
CA VAL A 12 12.41 8.16 8.44
C VAL A 12 12.58 9.36 7.52
N ALA A 13 11.47 9.93 7.01
CA ALA A 13 11.52 11.07 6.10
C ALA A 13 11.58 12.44 6.80
N GLY A 14 11.46 12.48 8.14
CA GLY A 14 11.57 13.71 8.93
C GLY A 14 10.36 14.65 8.83
N LEU A 15 9.25 14.21 8.23
CA LEU A 15 8.01 14.97 8.09
C LEU A 15 7.23 14.94 9.41
N THR A 16 7.78 15.60 10.42
CA THR A 16 7.20 15.64 11.77
C THR A 16 5.82 16.28 11.71
N GLY A 17 4.78 15.51 12.04
CA GLY A 17 3.39 15.92 11.93
C GLY A 17 2.63 15.32 10.75
N ALA A 18 3.28 14.54 9.87
CA ALA A 18 2.60 13.85 8.77
C ALA A 18 1.44 12.99 9.26
N HIS A 19 0.32 13.01 8.54
CA HIS A 19 -0.87 12.22 8.89
C HIS A 19 -1.71 11.93 7.64
N SER A 20 -2.73 11.08 7.81
CA SER A 20 -3.91 11.07 6.95
C SER A 20 -4.79 12.29 7.19
N SER A 21 -5.18 12.98 6.12
CA SER A 21 -6.15 14.09 6.15
C SER A 21 -7.55 13.64 6.60
N GLU A 22 -7.84 12.33 6.54
CA GLU A 22 -9.08 11.75 7.07
C GLU A 22 -9.23 11.94 8.57
N LEU A 23 -8.11 11.91 9.31
CA LEU A 23 -8.10 11.77 10.77
C LEU A 23 -7.60 13.03 11.47
N ALA A 24 -6.82 13.86 10.80
CA ALA A 24 -6.22 15.04 11.39
C ALA A 24 -5.99 16.15 10.36
N ASN A 25 -6.09 17.40 10.81
CA ASN A 25 -5.51 18.51 10.09
C ASN A 25 -3.98 18.46 10.26
N THR A 26 -3.26 18.20 9.18
CA THR A 26 -1.81 17.95 9.20
C THR A 26 -1.09 18.86 8.20
N PRO A 27 0.12 19.35 8.53
CA PRO A 27 0.94 20.06 7.56
C PRO A 27 1.45 19.16 6.43
N TYR A 28 1.47 17.84 6.64
CA TYR A 28 1.94 16.86 5.64
C TYR A 28 0.91 15.74 5.43
N PRO A 29 -0.13 15.96 4.60
CA PRO A 29 -1.14 14.95 4.29
C PRO A 29 -0.60 13.89 3.34
N VAL A 30 0.19 12.96 3.87
CA VAL A 30 0.80 11.85 3.11
C VAL A 30 -0.22 10.80 2.67
N ILE A 31 -1.37 10.76 3.34
CA ILE A 31 -2.56 10.04 2.91
C ILE A 31 -3.68 11.07 2.75
N ASP A 32 -4.29 11.13 1.56
CA ASP A 32 -5.26 12.18 1.24
C ASP A 32 -6.28 11.72 0.19
N LEU A 33 -7.35 12.49 0.00
CA LEU A 33 -8.21 12.37 -1.17
C LEU A 33 -7.46 12.89 -2.41
N MET A 34 -7.60 12.17 -3.52
CA MET A 34 -7.08 12.63 -4.81
C MET A 34 -7.70 13.99 -5.16
N PRO A 35 -6.97 14.91 -5.80
CA PRO A 35 -7.48 16.25 -6.11
C PRO A 35 -8.85 16.23 -6.82
N GLU A 36 -9.07 15.29 -7.74
CA GLU A 36 -10.34 15.15 -8.47
C GLU A 36 -11.52 14.77 -7.55
N GLN A 37 -11.23 14.18 -6.40
CA GLN A 37 -12.24 13.69 -5.45
C GLN A 37 -12.68 14.77 -4.45
N ARG A 38 -11.93 15.86 -4.28
CA ARG A 38 -12.18 16.88 -3.25
C ARG A 38 -13.46 17.70 -3.44
N GLY A 39 -14.07 17.65 -4.63
CA GLY A 39 -15.35 18.29 -4.94
C GLY A 39 -16.56 17.34 -4.95
N VAL A 40 -16.35 16.04 -4.73
CA VAL A 40 -17.41 15.03 -4.81
C VAL A 40 -18.10 14.91 -3.46
N THR A 41 -19.26 15.55 -3.32
CA THR A 41 -20.04 15.61 -2.06
C THR A 41 -20.98 14.42 -1.88
N GLU A 42 -21.26 13.65 -2.94
CA GLU A 42 -22.09 12.45 -2.86
C GLU A 42 -21.39 11.33 -2.08
N LYS A 43 -22.05 10.81 -1.04
CA LYS A 43 -21.58 9.65 -0.28
C LYS A 43 -21.47 8.44 -1.21
N GLY A 44 -20.24 8.06 -1.52
CA GLY A 44 -19.92 6.92 -2.40
C GLY A 44 -19.16 7.31 -3.66
N GLY A 45 -19.24 8.56 -4.12
CA GLY A 45 -18.62 8.99 -5.39
C GLY A 45 -17.09 9.02 -5.41
N THR A 46 -16.45 8.84 -4.25
CA THR A 46 -14.99 8.76 -4.09
C THR A 46 -14.53 7.37 -3.64
N MET A 47 -15.47 6.43 -3.43
CA MET A 47 -15.17 5.09 -2.95
C MET A 47 -14.64 4.23 -4.09
N ARG A 48 -13.45 3.66 -3.91
CA ARG A 48 -13.00 2.54 -4.72
C ARG A 48 -13.59 1.26 -4.14
N LEU A 49 -14.47 0.63 -4.90
CA LEU A 49 -15.22 -0.55 -4.47
C LEU A 49 -15.22 -1.60 -5.57
N GLY A 50 -14.58 -2.74 -5.33
CA GLY A 50 -14.54 -3.84 -6.29
C GLY A 50 -13.14 -4.34 -6.57
N ALA A 51 -13.01 -5.14 -7.63
CA ALA A 51 -11.71 -5.64 -8.07
C ALA A 51 -11.05 -4.62 -9.00
N TYR A 52 -9.79 -4.27 -8.72
CA TYR A 52 -8.98 -3.39 -9.53
C TYR A 52 -7.66 -4.07 -9.88
N GLU A 53 -7.16 -3.75 -11.07
CA GLU A 53 -5.84 -4.19 -11.53
C GLU A 53 -4.74 -3.42 -10.80
N CYS A 54 -3.65 -4.11 -10.49
CA CYS A 54 -2.45 -3.56 -9.88
C CYS A 54 -1.22 -4.20 -10.55
N HIS A 55 -0.27 -3.36 -10.94
CA HIS A 55 1.00 -3.73 -11.57
C HIS A 55 2.11 -3.70 -10.53
N LEU A 56 2.79 -4.83 -10.36
CA LEU A 56 3.96 -4.94 -9.50
C LEU A 56 5.17 -4.35 -10.19
N THR A 57 5.89 -3.48 -9.50
CA THR A 57 6.89 -2.59 -10.11
C THR A 57 8.28 -3.21 -10.26
N ALA A 58 8.54 -4.32 -9.58
CA ALA A 58 9.84 -5.00 -9.63
C ALA A 58 9.71 -6.51 -9.46
N LYS A 59 10.63 -7.26 -10.06
CA LYS A 59 10.66 -8.74 -10.00
C LYS A 59 11.36 -9.28 -8.76
N ASP A 60 12.21 -8.49 -8.16
CA ASP A 60 12.99 -8.75 -6.95
C ASP A 60 12.31 -8.23 -5.67
N SER A 61 10.99 -8.02 -5.71
CA SER A 61 10.19 -7.59 -4.56
C SER A 61 9.56 -8.76 -3.79
N PHE A 62 9.18 -8.51 -2.53
CA PHE A 62 8.47 -9.51 -1.72
C PHE A 62 7.12 -9.87 -2.33
N THR A 63 6.43 -8.88 -2.87
CA THR A 63 5.12 -9.02 -3.48
C THR A 63 5.19 -9.82 -4.77
N TYR A 64 6.17 -9.56 -5.66
CA TYR A 64 6.35 -10.36 -6.86
C TYR A 64 6.70 -11.81 -6.53
N ALA A 65 7.62 -12.03 -5.57
CA ALA A 65 7.95 -13.37 -5.11
C ALA A 65 6.73 -14.12 -4.54
N ALA A 66 5.83 -13.42 -3.84
CA ALA A 66 4.61 -14.02 -3.30
C ALA A 66 3.60 -14.39 -4.39
N TYR A 67 3.31 -13.47 -5.32
CA TYR A 67 2.28 -13.61 -6.34
C TYR A 67 2.73 -14.42 -7.57
N GLY A 68 3.99 -14.30 -7.99
CA GLY A 68 4.57 -14.95 -9.15
C GLY A 68 4.16 -14.36 -10.51
N THR A 69 3.59 -13.16 -10.52
CA THR A 69 3.12 -12.45 -11.73
C THR A 69 3.23 -10.95 -11.50
N ASP A 70 3.41 -10.18 -12.57
CA ASP A 70 3.48 -8.71 -12.53
C ASP A 70 2.10 -8.05 -12.46
N THR A 71 1.07 -8.69 -13.00
CA THR A 71 -0.30 -8.15 -13.03
C THR A 71 -1.20 -8.93 -12.07
N ILE A 72 -1.77 -8.25 -11.09
CA ILE A 72 -2.71 -8.82 -10.11
C ILE A 72 -4.04 -8.06 -10.11
N HIS A 73 -5.09 -8.70 -9.60
CA HIS A 73 -6.42 -8.09 -9.48
C HIS A 73 -6.93 -8.25 -8.05
N GLU A 74 -7.06 -7.16 -7.29
CA GLU A 74 -7.35 -7.21 -5.86
C GLU A 74 -8.59 -6.39 -5.48
N ARG A 75 -9.19 -6.69 -4.32
CA ARG A 75 -10.46 -6.08 -3.91
C ARG A 75 -10.25 -4.86 -3.01
N HIS A 76 -10.74 -3.71 -3.45
CA HIS A 76 -10.65 -2.44 -2.75
C HIS A 76 -11.98 -2.07 -2.11
N ARG A 77 -11.88 -1.36 -0.98
CA ARG A 77 -13.00 -0.71 -0.28
C ARG A 77 -12.44 0.43 0.58
N HIS A 78 -12.02 1.51 -0.05
CA HIS A 78 -11.46 2.68 0.63
C HIS A 78 -11.66 3.94 -0.23
N ARG A 79 -11.27 5.10 0.32
CA ARG A 79 -11.43 6.42 -0.31
C ARG A 79 -10.13 7.21 -0.37
N TYR A 80 -9.33 7.12 0.69
CA TYR A 80 -8.11 7.90 0.86
C TYR A 80 -6.91 7.11 0.33
N GLU A 81 -6.06 7.82 -0.39
CA GLU A 81 -4.96 7.27 -1.17
C GLU A 81 -3.62 7.82 -0.68
N PHE A 82 -2.54 7.18 -1.11
CA PHE A 82 -1.20 7.76 -1.00
C PHE A 82 -1.14 9.09 -1.77
N ASN A 83 -0.70 10.16 -1.13
CA ASN A 83 -0.54 11.45 -1.79
C ASN A 83 0.77 11.48 -2.60
N ASN A 84 0.64 11.52 -3.93
CA ASN A 84 1.78 11.51 -4.85
C ASN A 84 2.74 12.69 -4.69
N ASP A 85 2.33 13.80 -4.10
CA ASP A 85 3.23 14.93 -3.78
C ASP A 85 4.40 14.48 -2.87
N TYR A 86 4.19 13.41 -2.10
CA TYR A 86 5.19 12.83 -1.20
C TYR A 86 5.91 11.60 -1.78
N ARG A 87 5.58 11.18 -3.02
CA ARG A 87 6.14 9.98 -3.64
C ARG A 87 7.67 10.03 -3.62
N GLN A 88 8.24 11.08 -4.22
CA GLN A 88 9.70 11.24 -4.31
C GLN A 88 10.35 11.29 -2.92
N ALA A 89 9.84 12.14 -2.03
CA ALA A 89 10.40 12.34 -0.70
C ALA A 89 10.44 11.05 0.15
N LEU A 90 9.45 10.17 0.00
CA LEU A 90 9.41 8.90 0.73
C LEU A 90 10.23 7.81 0.03
N THR A 91 10.24 7.76 -1.30
CA THR A 91 11.05 6.78 -2.05
C THR A 91 12.55 7.03 -1.92
N GLU A 92 12.99 8.29 -1.92
CA GLU A 92 14.40 8.65 -1.69
C GLU A 92 14.90 8.25 -0.30
N LYS A 93 13.98 8.01 0.64
CA LYS A 93 14.26 7.56 2.00
C LYS A 93 14.16 6.04 2.17
N GLY A 94 13.84 5.31 1.10
CA GLY A 94 13.81 3.84 1.09
C GLY A 94 12.42 3.21 1.14
N LEU A 95 11.33 3.99 1.11
CA LEU A 95 9.99 3.41 0.95
C LEU A 95 9.83 2.91 -0.49
N PHE A 96 9.68 1.61 -0.68
CA PHE A 96 9.54 1.03 -2.01
C PHE A 96 8.07 0.96 -2.43
N LEU A 97 7.73 1.50 -3.60
CA LEU A 97 6.38 1.42 -4.16
C LEU A 97 6.25 0.15 -4.99
N ALA A 98 5.83 -0.93 -4.33
CA ALA A 98 5.86 -2.28 -4.92
C ALA A 98 4.71 -2.60 -5.87
N GLY A 99 3.62 -1.82 -5.81
CA GLY A 99 2.45 -2.04 -6.65
C GLY A 99 1.71 -0.74 -6.93
N LEU A 100 1.39 -0.51 -8.20
CA LEU A 100 0.72 0.69 -8.70
C LEU A 100 -0.53 0.36 -9.50
N SER A 101 -1.45 1.30 -9.65
CA SER A 101 -2.51 1.19 -10.66
C SER A 101 -1.92 1.17 -12.08
N PRO A 102 -2.64 0.68 -13.11
CA PRO A 102 -2.12 0.60 -14.49
C PRO A 102 -1.71 1.94 -15.10
N ASP A 103 -2.29 3.05 -14.62
CA ASP A 103 -1.93 4.42 -15.02
C ASP A 103 -0.85 5.04 -14.12
N GLU A 104 -0.27 4.24 -13.21
CA GLU A 104 0.76 4.59 -12.23
C GLU A 104 0.37 5.69 -11.22
N ARG A 105 -0.89 6.12 -11.23
CA ARG A 105 -1.39 7.23 -10.42
C ARG A 105 -1.65 6.86 -8.97
N LEU A 106 -1.99 5.61 -8.69
CA LEU A 106 -2.32 5.16 -7.33
C LEU A 106 -1.24 4.20 -6.84
N VAL A 107 -0.82 4.38 -5.59
CA VAL A 107 0.05 3.44 -4.89
C VAL A 107 -0.82 2.44 -4.17
N GLU A 108 -0.77 1.19 -4.60
CA GLU A 108 -1.58 0.11 -4.06
C GLU A 108 -0.84 -0.69 -2.99
N MET A 109 0.48 -0.72 -3.08
CA MET A 109 1.36 -1.53 -2.23
C MET A 109 2.67 -0.81 -1.95
N VAL A 110 3.15 -0.91 -0.72
CA VAL A 110 4.47 -0.42 -0.29
C VAL A 110 5.25 -1.52 0.42
N GLU A 111 6.57 -1.47 0.32
CA GLU A 111 7.50 -2.37 1.00
C GLU A 111 8.64 -1.59 1.67
N LEU A 112 9.34 -2.24 2.60
CA LEU A 112 10.64 -1.81 3.11
C LEU A 112 11.66 -2.92 2.82
N PRO A 113 12.50 -2.79 1.77
CA PRO A 113 13.40 -3.86 1.34
C PRO A 113 14.42 -4.30 2.39
N GLU A 114 14.82 -3.41 3.30
CA GLU A 114 15.78 -3.70 4.37
C GLU A 114 15.16 -4.51 5.53
N HIS A 115 13.84 -4.69 5.56
CA HIS A 115 13.16 -5.47 6.59
C HIS A 115 12.92 -6.92 6.12
N PRO A 116 13.05 -7.95 6.97
CA PRO A 116 12.88 -9.35 6.56
C PRO A 116 11.55 -9.67 5.87
N TRP A 117 10.49 -8.95 6.25
CA TRP A 117 9.22 -8.91 5.55
C TRP A 117 8.42 -7.69 5.96
N PHE A 118 8.27 -6.70 5.08
CA PHE A 118 7.40 -5.56 5.31
C PHE A 118 6.62 -5.27 4.04
N VAL A 119 5.31 -5.53 4.07
CA VAL A 119 4.40 -5.29 2.95
C VAL A 119 3.14 -4.62 3.49
N GLY A 120 2.83 -3.43 2.99
CA GLY A 120 1.60 -2.71 3.28
C GLY A 120 0.74 -2.60 2.03
N VAL A 121 -0.52 -3.05 2.10
CA VAL A 121 -1.47 -2.99 0.97
C VAL A 121 -2.67 -2.11 1.26
N GLN A 122 -3.26 -1.53 0.20
CA GLN A 122 -4.51 -0.78 0.24
C GLN A 122 -5.75 -1.68 0.07
N PHE A 123 -5.63 -2.75 -0.71
CA PHE A 123 -6.70 -3.73 -0.90
C PHE A 123 -6.89 -4.65 0.31
N HIS A 124 -7.85 -5.59 0.19
CA HIS A 124 -8.27 -6.54 1.21
C HIS A 124 -7.93 -7.98 0.80
N PRO A 125 -6.69 -8.46 1.06
CA PRO A 125 -6.25 -9.83 0.73
C PRO A 125 -7.17 -10.94 1.25
N GLU A 126 -7.80 -10.70 2.41
CA GLU A 126 -8.68 -11.62 3.09
C GLU A 126 -9.90 -12.02 2.24
N LEU A 127 -10.38 -11.12 1.38
CA LEU A 127 -11.56 -11.38 0.54
C LEU A 127 -11.28 -12.41 -0.57
N LYS A 128 -10.01 -12.61 -0.93
CA LYS A 128 -9.58 -13.58 -1.94
C LYS A 128 -8.92 -14.83 -1.35
N SER A 129 -8.68 -14.88 -0.04
CA SER A 129 -8.20 -16.08 0.64
C SER A 129 -9.29 -17.16 0.71
N ARG A 130 -8.91 -18.44 0.58
CA ARG A 130 -9.81 -19.60 0.71
C ARG A 130 -9.14 -20.69 1.57
N PRO A 131 -9.90 -21.58 2.23
CA PRO A 131 -9.31 -22.63 3.09
C PRO A 131 -8.29 -23.52 2.38
N ASN A 132 -8.53 -23.85 1.10
CA ASN A 132 -7.64 -24.66 0.26
C ASN A 132 -6.67 -23.83 -0.60
N LYS A 133 -6.73 -22.50 -0.51
CA LYS A 133 -5.90 -21.57 -1.28
C LYS A 133 -5.71 -20.29 -0.49
N ALA A 134 -4.78 -20.33 0.46
CA ALA A 134 -4.41 -19.16 1.23
C ALA A 134 -3.94 -18.04 0.29
N HIS A 135 -4.30 -16.80 0.61
CA HIS A 135 -3.84 -15.65 -0.15
C HIS A 135 -2.30 -15.59 -0.17
N PRO A 136 -1.66 -15.29 -1.32
CA PRO A 136 -0.20 -15.35 -1.46
C PRO A 136 0.56 -14.53 -0.41
N LEU A 137 0.12 -13.31 -0.12
CA LEU A 137 0.75 -12.45 0.89
C LEU A 137 0.68 -13.02 2.31
N PHE A 138 -0.41 -13.70 2.68
CA PHE A 138 -0.51 -14.33 4.01
C PHE A 138 0.39 -15.54 4.12
N ARG A 139 0.41 -16.39 3.08
CA ARG A 139 1.33 -17.53 3.01
C ARG A 139 2.78 -17.06 3.11
N ALA A 140 3.15 -16.01 2.36
CA ALA A 140 4.50 -15.48 2.35
C ALA A 140 4.89 -14.83 3.69
N PHE A 141 3.98 -14.07 4.31
CA PHE A 141 4.19 -13.53 5.66
C PHE A 141 4.46 -14.62 6.71
N ILE A 142 3.65 -15.68 6.73
CA ILE A 142 3.88 -16.82 7.64
C ILE A 142 5.20 -17.52 7.33
N GLY A 143 5.54 -17.68 6.05
CA GLY A 143 6.84 -18.23 5.63
C GLY A 143 8.01 -17.40 6.14
N ALA A 144 7.94 -16.08 6.00
CA ALA A 144 8.96 -15.16 6.51
C ALA A 144 9.06 -15.22 8.05
N ALA A 145 7.93 -15.22 8.75
CA ALA A 145 7.89 -15.33 10.20
C ALA A 145 8.51 -16.65 10.70
N LYS A 146 8.20 -17.77 10.04
CA LYS A 146 8.81 -19.08 10.34
C LYS A 146 10.33 -19.04 10.13
N GLY A 147 10.78 -18.50 9.00
CA GLY A 147 12.21 -18.38 8.70
C GLY A 147 12.98 -17.55 9.74
N GLN A 148 12.38 -16.48 10.25
CA GLN A 148 12.98 -15.65 11.31
C GLN A 148 12.95 -16.31 12.69
N ALA A 149 11.99 -17.20 12.95
CA ALA A 149 11.93 -17.96 14.20
C ALA A 149 13.01 -19.05 14.29
N GLY A 150 13.70 -19.37 13.19
CA GLY A 150 14.75 -20.40 13.15
C GLY A 150 14.23 -21.83 13.29
N ILE A 151 12.96 -22.09 12.96
CA ILE A 151 12.27 -23.39 13.06
C ILE A 151 11.86 -23.90 11.69
#